data_AF-C3XAY1-F1
#
_entry.id   AF-C3XAY1-F1
#
_cell.length_a   1.000
_cell.length_b   1.000
_cell.length_c   1.000
_cell.angle_alpha   90.00
_cell.angle_beta   90.00
_cell.angle_gamma   90.00
#
_symmetry.space_group_name_H-M   'P 1'
#
loop_
_entity.id
_entity.type
_entity.pdbx_description
1 polymer ?
#
loop_
_entity_poly.entity_id
_entity_poly.type
_entity_poly.pdbx_seq_one_letter_code
_entity_poly.pdbx_strand_id
1 'polypeptide(L)'
;MHRENLMARTARLVLPGQPHHVYQQGNNRQTVFFDKEDFDIFLSWLKESSRQFKIDIHAYTLLHNAFHLLVTPTDGIGLARMMQWVGRYYVPYFNKKYKRSGTLWEGRFRTSLVDADNCLLECSRYIEQKPVLDGMVARPEEYEWSSYAHHAGIKPDPVIRDHAVYWNLGNTPFARELAYKEFFNRFDHWESEKLDRILMSGWPLGSEKFKKQLEIQTERQFRMGKRGRPQKNNPNS
;
A
#
# COMPACT_ATOMS: atom_id res chain seq x y z
N MET A 1 -11.98 -25.54 32.24
CA MET A 1 -11.88 -25.49 30.76
C MET A 1 -11.98 -24.03 30.32
N HIS A 2 -10.86 -23.37 30.07
CA HIS A 2 -10.82 -22.11 29.33
C HIS A 2 -9.74 -22.25 28.28
N ARG A 3 -10.17 -22.15 27.02
CA ARG A 3 -9.40 -22.44 25.81
C ARG A 3 -8.17 -21.55 25.76
N GLU A 4 -7.01 -22.17 25.60
CA GLU A 4 -5.82 -21.54 25.04
C GLU A 4 -6.22 -20.86 23.73
N ASN A 5 -6.15 -19.53 23.68
CA ASN A 5 -6.13 -18.80 22.43
C ASN A 5 -4.82 -19.16 21.73
N LEU A 6 -4.85 -20.25 20.95
CA LEU A 6 -3.93 -20.51 19.86
C LEU A 6 -3.70 -19.19 19.13
N MET A 7 -2.44 -18.78 19.00
CA MET A 7 -1.99 -17.55 18.35
C MET A 7 -2.44 -17.48 16.87
N ALA A 8 -3.72 -17.23 16.64
CA ALA A 8 -4.25 -16.85 15.35
C ALA A 8 -3.81 -15.41 15.08
N ARG A 9 -2.96 -15.23 14.07
CA ARG A 9 -2.53 -13.90 13.62
C ARG A 9 -3.77 -13.06 13.30
N THR A 10 -3.91 -11.89 13.93
CA THR A 10 -5.05 -10.97 13.78
C THR A 10 -5.43 -10.81 12.30
N ALA A 11 -6.72 -10.99 12.00
CA ALA A 11 -7.24 -10.83 10.64
C ALA A 11 -6.93 -9.42 10.12
N ARG A 12 -6.68 -9.25 8.82
CA ARG A 12 -6.53 -7.90 8.25
C ARG A 12 -7.78 -7.08 8.52
N LEU A 13 -7.61 -5.84 8.91
CA LEU A 13 -8.72 -4.90 8.90
C LEU A 13 -8.81 -4.32 7.49
N VAL A 14 -9.94 -4.55 6.83
CA VAL A 14 -10.29 -3.93 5.55
C VAL A 14 -11.63 -3.24 5.76
N LEU A 15 -11.66 -1.92 5.63
CA LEU A 15 -12.89 -1.14 5.75
C LEU A 15 -13.38 -0.66 4.37
N PRO A 16 -14.59 -1.03 3.95
CA PRO A 16 -15.18 -0.49 2.73
C PRO A 16 -15.19 1.04 2.72
N GLY A 17 -14.87 1.63 1.57
CA GLY A 17 -14.89 3.08 1.36
C GLY A 17 -13.77 3.85 2.06
N GLN A 18 -12.86 3.19 2.77
CA GLN A 18 -11.69 3.80 3.38
C GLN A 18 -10.43 3.48 2.56
N PRO A 19 -9.52 4.44 2.36
CA PRO A 19 -8.26 4.15 1.69
C PRO A 19 -7.35 3.25 2.53
N HIS A 20 -6.64 2.37 1.85
CA HIS A 20 -5.67 1.42 2.41
C HIS A 20 -4.37 1.53 1.65
N HIS A 21 -3.29 1.66 2.39
CA HIS A 21 -1.98 1.29 1.88
C HIS A 21 -1.87 -0.24 1.87
N VAL A 22 -1.34 -0.78 0.78
CA VAL A 22 -1.06 -2.21 0.60
C VAL A 22 0.41 -2.37 0.25
N TYR A 23 1.07 -3.34 0.87
CA TYR A 23 2.45 -3.69 0.58
C TYR A 23 2.63 -5.20 0.45
N GLN A 24 3.39 -5.61 -0.54
CA GLN A 24 3.76 -7.00 -0.75
C GLN A 24 5.20 -7.09 -1.25
N GLN A 25 5.97 -8.01 -0.69
CA GLN A 25 7.40 -8.19 -0.96
C GLN A 25 7.73 -9.63 -1.36
N GLY A 26 8.70 -9.78 -2.23
CA GLY A 26 9.30 -11.05 -2.61
C GLY A 26 9.86 -11.80 -1.40
N ASN A 27 9.73 -13.12 -1.43
CA ASN A 27 10.29 -13.99 -0.41
C ASN A 27 11.80 -13.74 -0.28
N ASN A 28 12.29 -13.56 0.95
CA ASN A 28 13.69 -13.18 1.22
C ASN A 28 14.14 -11.91 0.46
N ARG A 29 13.22 -10.96 0.24
CA ARG A 29 13.46 -9.71 -0.53
C ARG A 29 13.96 -9.95 -1.96
N GLN A 30 13.72 -11.14 -2.51
CA GLN A 30 14.13 -11.46 -3.87
C GLN A 30 13.46 -10.53 -4.88
N THR A 31 14.13 -10.32 -6.01
CA THR A 31 13.54 -9.66 -7.18
C THR A 31 12.33 -10.46 -7.65
N VAL A 32 11.21 -9.74 -7.84
CA VAL A 32 9.94 -10.25 -8.34
C VAL A 32 9.57 -9.63 -9.68
N PHE A 33 10.25 -8.55 -10.12
CA PHE A 33 10.18 -7.99 -11.47
C PHE A 33 11.60 -7.78 -12.00
N PHE A 34 12.00 -8.52 -13.04
CA PHE A 34 13.35 -8.42 -13.62
C PHE A 34 13.41 -7.56 -14.87
N ASP A 35 12.36 -7.61 -15.70
CA ASP A 35 12.32 -6.92 -16.98
C ASP A 35 10.97 -6.23 -17.21
N LYS A 36 10.89 -5.46 -18.29
CA LYS A 36 9.71 -4.67 -18.67
C LYS A 36 8.43 -5.51 -18.75
N GLU A 37 8.53 -6.73 -19.29
CA GLU A 37 7.37 -7.60 -19.50
C GLU A 37 6.75 -8.02 -18.16
N ASP A 38 7.58 -8.27 -17.14
CA ASP A 38 7.10 -8.61 -15.80
C ASP A 38 6.22 -7.51 -15.20
N PHE A 39 6.66 -6.25 -15.33
CA PHE A 39 5.91 -5.11 -14.83
C PHE A 39 4.62 -4.87 -15.64
N ASP A 40 4.71 -4.93 -16.98
CA ASP A 40 3.56 -4.72 -17.87
C ASP A 40 2.43 -5.75 -17.59
N ILE A 41 2.78 -7.04 -17.53
CA ILE A 41 1.82 -8.11 -17.28
C ILE A 41 1.20 -7.98 -15.89
N PHE A 42 2.01 -7.62 -14.88
CA PHE A 42 1.49 -7.41 -13.53
C PHE A 42 0.51 -6.24 -13.48
N LEU A 43 0.82 -5.10 -14.09
CA LEU A 43 -0.10 -3.96 -14.18
C LEU A 43 -1.38 -4.31 -14.93
N SER A 44 -1.29 -5.08 -16.01
CA SER A 44 -2.46 -5.58 -16.74
C SER A 44 -3.38 -6.39 -15.83
N TRP A 45 -2.83 -7.35 -15.08
CA TRP A 45 -3.58 -8.17 -14.13
C TRP A 45 -4.10 -7.38 -12.93
N LEU A 46 -3.34 -6.39 -12.46
CA LEU A 46 -3.79 -5.49 -11.40
C LEU A 46 -5.00 -4.66 -11.87
N LYS A 47 -4.98 -4.15 -13.10
CA LYS A 47 -6.11 -3.43 -13.71
C LYS A 47 -7.35 -4.30 -13.91
N GLU A 48 -7.17 -5.52 -14.39
CA GLU A 48 -8.27 -6.45 -14.62
C GLU A 48 -8.93 -6.84 -13.29
N SER A 49 -8.12 -7.25 -12.31
CA SER A 49 -8.61 -7.69 -11.01
C SER A 49 -9.21 -6.54 -10.19
N SER A 50 -8.64 -5.33 -10.23
CA SER A 50 -9.22 -4.16 -9.55
C SER A 50 -10.64 -3.86 -10.04
N ARG A 51 -10.88 -3.95 -11.36
CA ARG A 51 -12.23 -3.82 -11.93
C ARG A 51 -13.15 -4.96 -11.50
N GLN A 52 -12.66 -6.21 -11.56
CA GLN A 52 -13.43 -7.39 -11.19
C GLN A 52 -13.88 -7.36 -9.72
N PHE A 53 -13.01 -6.92 -8.83
CA PHE A 53 -13.23 -6.91 -7.38
C PHE A 53 -13.56 -5.52 -6.82
N LYS A 54 -13.86 -4.55 -7.70
CA LYS A 54 -14.31 -3.19 -7.35
C LYS A 54 -13.36 -2.50 -6.35
N ILE A 55 -12.10 -2.41 -6.74
CA ILE A 55 -11.05 -1.75 -6.00
C ILE A 55 -10.62 -0.53 -6.80
N ASP A 56 -10.77 0.66 -6.23
CA ASP A 56 -10.20 1.86 -6.81
C ASP A 56 -8.72 1.93 -6.42
N ILE A 57 -7.84 2.00 -7.41
CA ILE A 57 -6.40 2.19 -7.21
C ILE A 57 -6.09 3.67 -7.39
N HIS A 58 -5.66 4.33 -6.32
CA HIS A 58 -5.38 5.76 -6.32
C HIS A 58 -3.91 6.05 -6.56
N ALA A 59 -2.99 5.18 -6.15
CA ALA A 59 -1.57 5.31 -6.44
C ALA A 59 -0.90 3.94 -6.38
N TYR A 60 0.23 3.78 -7.07
CA TYR A 60 1.07 2.59 -6.97
C TYR A 60 2.53 2.88 -7.23
N THR A 61 3.38 1.97 -6.80
CA THR A 61 4.75 1.80 -7.31
C THR A 61 5.11 0.32 -7.28
N LEU A 62 5.62 -0.19 -8.40
CA LEU A 62 6.20 -1.52 -8.50
C LEU A 62 7.73 -1.38 -8.45
N LEU A 63 8.37 -1.93 -7.43
CA LEU A 63 9.83 -1.97 -7.25
C LEU A 63 10.34 -3.34 -7.65
N HIS A 64 11.63 -3.49 -7.91
CA HIS A 64 12.21 -4.77 -8.33
C HIS A 64 11.85 -5.94 -7.39
N ASN A 65 11.71 -5.73 -6.08
CA ASN A 65 11.45 -6.78 -5.09
C ASN A 65 10.12 -6.66 -4.35
N ALA A 66 9.32 -5.63 -4.59
CA ALA A 66 8.11 -5.34 -3.83
C ALA A 66 7.17 -4.43 -4.61
N PHE A 67 5.96 -4.24 -4.11
CA PHE A 67 5.09 -3.19 -4.61
C PHE A 67 4.27 -2.57 -3.49
N HIS A 68 3.89 -1.32 -3.72
CA HIS A 68 3.02 -0.54 -2.87
C HIS A 68 1.79 -0.08 -3.66
N LEU A 69 0.60 -0.15 -3.06
CA LEU A 69 -0.64 0.38 -3.62
C LEU A 69 -1.33 1.26 -2.58
N LEU A 70 -2.01 2.32 -3.04
CA LEU A 70 -3.03 3.04 -2.29
C LEU A 70 -4.38 2.72 -2.93
N VAL A 71 -5.26 2.07 -2.18
CA VAL A 71 -6.50 1.52 -2.73
C VAL A 71 -7.70 1.80 -1.84
N THR A 72 -8.88 2.00 -2.43
CA THR A 72 -10.15 2.03 -1.70
C THR A 72 -11.02 0.86 -2.15
N PRO A 73 -11.28 -0.12 -1.28
CA PRO A 73 -12.17 -1.23 -1.61
C PRO A 73 -13.63 -0.83 -1.42
N THR A 74 -14.54 -1.27 -2.30
CA THR A 74 -15.98 -1.04 -2.10
C THR A 74 -16.62 -1.97 -1.07
N ASP A 75 -15.95 -3.08 -0.72
CA ASP A 75 -16.44 -4.06 0.25
C ASP A 75 -15.29 -4.66 1.10
N GLY A 76 -15.63 -5.44 2.13
CA GLY A 76 -14.64 -5.94 3.11
C GLY A 76 -13.80 -7.14 2.62
N ILE A 77 -14.09 -7.70 1.45
CA ILE A 77 -13.45 -8.94 0.95
C ILE A 77 -12.77 -8.77 -0.42
N GLY A 78 -13.16 -7.76 -1.20
CA GLY A 78 -12.71 -7.50 -2.56
C GLY A 78 -11.19 -7.34 -2.63
N LEU A 79 -10.59 -6.60 -1.69
CA LEU A 79 -9.14 -6.41 -1.65
C LEU A 79 -8.40 -7.75 -1.49
N ALA A 80 -8.88 -8.61 -0.59
CA ALA A 80 -8.28 -9.93 -0.39
C ALA A 80 -8.43 -10.82 -1.64
N ARG A 81 -9.59 -10.75 -2.32
CA ARG A 81 -9.85 -11.48 -3.57
C ARG A 81 -8.98 -10.98 -4.73
N MET A 82 -8.82 -9.67 -4.88
CA MET A 82 -7.93 -9.05 -5.88
C MET A 82 -6.50 -9.53 -5.70
N MET A 83 -5.97 -9.41 -4.48
CA MET A 83 -4.59 -9.82 -4.18
C MET A 83 -4.37 -11.33 -4.36
N GLN A 84 -5.38 -12.15 -4.03
CA GLN A 84 -5.33 -13.59 -4.29
C GLN A 84 -5.36 -13.89 -5.79
N TRP A 85 -6.20 -13.20 -6.55
CA TRP A 85 -6.31 -13.37 -8.00
C TRP A 85 -4.99 -13.01 -8.68
N VAL A 86 -4.43 -11.83 -8.40
CA VAL A 86 -3.12 -11.40 -8.96
C VAL A 86 -2.03 -12.42 -8.63
N GLY A 87 -1.99 -12.91 -7.39
CA GLY A 87 -1.02 -13.95 -7.00
C GLY A 87 -1.20 -15.27 -7.76
N ARG A 88 -2.45 -15.68 -8.05
CA ARG A 88 -2.75 -16.91 -8.80
C ARG A 88 -2.29 -16.86 -10.24
N TYR A 89 -2.26 -15.68 -10.87
CA TYR A 89 -1.77 -15.52 -12.25
C TYR A 89 -0.27 -15.23 -12.29
N TYR A 90 0.21 -14.33 -11.43
CA TYR A 90 1.59 -13.86 -11.49
C TYR A 90 2.61 -14.88 -11.01
N VAL A 91 2.33 -15.62 -9.94
CA VAL A 91 3.31 -16.59 -9.41
C VAL A 91 3.59 -17.73 -10.39
N PRO A 92 2.60 -18.37 -11.03
CA PRO A 92 2.87 -19.37 -12.06
C PRO A 92 3.58 -18.80 -13.30
N TYR A 93 3.20 -17.60 -13.74
CA TYR A 93 3.89 -16.90 -14.84
C TYR A 93 5.37 -16.71 -14.54
N PHE A 94 5.69 -16.11 -13.38
CA PHE A 94 7.05 -15.85 -12.95
C PHE A 94 7.86 -17.14 -12.79
N ASN A 95 7.28 -18.16 -12.14
CA ASN A 95 7.93 -19.45 -11.95
C ASN A 95 8.23 -20.14 -13.29
N LYS A 96 7.32 -20.06 -14.26
CA LYS A 96 7.53 -20.58 -15.61
C LYS A 96 8.64 -19.82 -16.35
N LYS A 97 8.58 -18.49 -16.37
CA LYS A 97 9.53 -17.61 -17.08
C LYS A 97 10.96 -17.79 -16.54
N TYR A 98 11.12 -17.83 -15.22
CA TYR A 98 12.42 -17.90 -14.56
C TYR A 98 12.85 -19.31 -14.14
N LYS A 99 12.14 -20.36 -14.58
CA LYS A 99 12.41 -21.78 -14.25
C LYS A 99 12.54 -22.01 -12.73
N ARG A 100 11.63 -21.39 -11.96
CA ARG A 100 11.55 -21.48 -10.50
C ARG A 100 10.37 -22.33 -10.06
N SER A 101 10.38 -22.72 -8.80
CA SER A 101 9.26 -23.36 -8.11
C SER A 101 9.05 -22.74 -6.73
N GLY A 102 7.92 -23.06 -6.09
CA GLY A 102 7.58 -22.57 -4.77
C GLY A 102 6.93 -21.19 -4.74
N THR A 103 6.96 -20.56 -3.57
CA THR A 103 6.32 -19.26 -3.32
C THR A 103 7.18 -18.10 -3.81
N LEU A 104 6.56 -17.13 -4.46
CA LEU A 104 7.22 -15.89 -4.87
C LEU A 104 7.28 -14.86 -3.74
N TRP A 105 6.21 -14.76 -2.95
CA TRP A 105 6.04 -13.72 -1.94
C TRP A 105 6.44 -14.19 -0.55
N GLU A 106 6.90 -13.26 0.31
CA GLU A 106 7.28 -13.50 1.72
C GLU A 106 6.08 -13.93 2.58
N GLY A 107 4.87 -13.76 2.06
CA GLY A 107 3.66 -14.24 2.68
C GLY A 107 2.45 -13.50 2.12
N ARG A 108 1.48 -13.26 2.99
CA ARG A 108 0.28 -12.49 2.66
C ARG A 108 0.60 -10.98 2.72
N PHE A 109 -0.05 -10.18 1.87
CA PHE A 109 0.12 -8.71 1.85
C PHE A 109 -0.12 -8.04 3.19
N ARG A 110 0.57 -6.93 3.43
CA ARG A 110 0.35 -6.02 4.55
C ARG A 110 -0.64 -4.95 4.12
N THR A 111 -1.41 -4.46 5.08
CA THR A 111 -2.35 -3.36 4.84
C THR A 111 -2.41 -2.44 6.04
N SER A 112 -2.47 -1.14 5.77
CA SER A 112 -2.62 -0.06 6.75
C SER A 112 -3.75 0.86 6.29
N LEU A 113 -4.72 1.14 7.17
CA LEU A 113 -5.76 2.14 6.89
C LEU A 113 -5.16 3.53 6.78
N VAL A 114 -5.72 4.36 5.91
CA VAL A 114 -5.25 5.72 5.67
C VAL A 114 -6.43 6.68 5.89
N ASP A 115 -6.22 7.67 6.75
CA ASP A 115 -7.11 8.81 6.96
C ASP A 115 -7.17 9.63 5.66
N ALA A 116 -8.28 9.54 4.94
CA ALA A 116 -8.39 10.10 3.60
C ALA A 116 -8.16 11.61 3.58
N ASP A 117 -8.78 12.32 4.53
CA ASP A 117 -8.79 13.79 4.55
C ASP A 117 -7.42 14.36 4.92
N ASN A 118 -6.66 13.65 5.76
CA ASN A 118 -5.42 14.18 6.33
C ASN A 118 -4.15 13.57 5.72
N CYS A 119 -4.20 12.30 5.30
CA CYS A 119 -3.00 11.52 4.97
C CYS A 119 -3.03 10.85 3.60
N LEU A 120 -4.08 11.02 2.79
CA LEU A 120 -4.14 10.38 1.47
C LEU A 120 -3.01 10.85 0.55
N LEU A 121 -2.84 12.16 0.40
CA LEU A 121 -1.79 12.72 -0.46
C LEU A 121 -0.39 12.41 0.09
N GLU A 122 -0.21 12.43 1.41
CA GLU A 122 1.06 12.03 2.04
C GLU A 122 1.42 10.57 1.73
N CYS A 123 0.43 9.67 1.80
CA CYS A 123 0.60 8.26 1.46
C CYS A 123 0.89 8.06 -0.03
N SER A 124 0.16 8.76 -0.92
CA SER A 124 0.39 8.75 -2.36
C SER A 124 1.82 9.22 -2.69
N ARG A 125 2.26 10.35 -2.15
CA ARG A 125 3.63 10.88 -2.30
C ARG A 125 4.67 9.89 -1.79
N TYR A 126 4.48 9.30 -0.61
CA TYR A 126 5.42 8.29 -0.08
C TYR A 126 5.55 7.08 -1.02
N ILE A 127 4.43 6.57 -1.55
CA ILE A 127 4.44 5.43 -2.48
C ILE A 127 5.26 5.79 -3.73
N GLU A 128 4.95 6.93 -4.34
CA GLU A 128 5.51 7.34 -5.62
C GLU A 128 6.95 7.86 -5.53
N GLN A 129 7.36 8.33 -4.35
CA GLN A 129 8.74 8.70 -4.06
C GLN A 129 9.63 7.47 -3.81
N LYS A 130 9.03 6.29 -3.56
CA LYS A 130 9.79 5.09 -3.17
C LYS A 130 10.94 4.71 -4.12
N PRO A 131 10.83 4.84 -5.46
CA PRO A 131 11.95 4.57 -6.35
C PRO A 131 13.14 5.50 -6.13
N VAL A 132 12.90 6.76 -5.75
CA VAL A 132 13.95 7.73 -5.42
C VAL A 132 14.53 7.43 -4.04
N LEU A 133 13.68 7.12 -3.05
CA LEU A 133 14.12 6.73 -1.69
C LEU A 133 15.00 5.48 -1.70
N ASP A 134 14.69 4.52 -2.57
CA ASP A 134 15.45 3.29 -2.74
C ASP A 134 16.68 3.47 -3.67
N GLY A 135 16.93 4.70 -4.14
CA GLY A 135 18.09 5.04 -4.97
C GLY A 135 18.06 4.45 -6.39
N MET A 136 16.88 4.10 -6.90
CA MET A 136 16.71 3.51 -8.24
C MET A 136 16.77 4.56 -9.36
N VAL A 137 16.26 5.76 -9.08
CA VAL A 137 16.25 6.91 -10.01
C VAL A 137 16.48 8.21 -9.24
N ALA A 138 16.92 9.27 -9.93
CA ALA A 138 17.15 10.56 -9.29
C ALA A 138 15.86 11.36 -9.12
N ARG A 139 14.89 11.18 -10.03
CA ARG A 139 13.62 11.90 -10.04
C ARG A 139 12.43 10.95 -10.24
N PRO A 140 11.26 11.25 -9.66
CA PRO A 140 10.09 10.37 -9.74
C PRO A 140 9.59 10.19 -11.18
N GLU A 141 9.69 11.20 -12.06
CA GLU A 141 9.32 11.11 -13.47
C GLU A 141 10.17 10.13 -14.30
N GLU A 142 11.33 9.73 -13.78
CA GLU A 142 12.24 8.79 -14.47
C GLU A 142 11.84 7.33 -14.24
N TYR A 143 10.92 7.06 -13.31
CA TYR A 143 10.49 5.70 -12.97
C TYR A 143 9.12 5.37 -13.58
N GLU A 144 9.13 4.59 -14.67
CA GLU A 144 7.92 4.24 -15.43
C GLU A 144 6.90 3.41 -14.61
N TRP A 145 7.37 2.65 -13.62
CA TRP A 145 6.53 1.71 -12.86
C TRP A 145 5.92 2.32 -11.59
N SER A 146 5.51 3.59 -11.69
CA SER A 146 4.89 4.38 -10.64
C SER A 146 3.75 5.22 -11.21
N SER A 147 2.75 5.51 -10.38
CA SER A 147 1.62 6.38 -10.76
C SER A 147 1.97 7.88 -10.79
N TYR A 148 3.19 8.28 -10.42
CA TYR A 148 3.59 9.69 -10.40
C TYR A 148 3.33 10.40 -11.73
N ALA A 149 3.68 9.77 -12.85
CA ALA A 149 3.48 10.36 -14.17
C ALA A 149 2.01 10.70 -14.46
N HIS A 150 1.06 9.96 -13.87
CA HIS A 150 -0.37 10.26 -13.98
C HIS A 150 -0.75 11.51 -13.19
N HIS A 151 -0.43 11.56 -11.90
CA HIS A 151 -0.79 12.68 -11.04
C HIS A 151 -0.01 13.98 -11.38
N ALA A 152 1.16 13.84 -11.98
CA ALA A 152 1.94 14.95 -12.51
C ALA A 152 1.49 15.41 -13.91
N GLY A 153 0.47 14.81 -14.51
CA GLY A 153 -0.02 15.19 -15.85
C GLY A 153 0.94 14.88 -16.99
N ILE A 154 1.90 13.98 -16.78
CA ILE A 154 2.91 13.59 -17.78
C ILE A 154 2.34 12.53 -18.72
N LYS A 155 1.66 11.51 -18.15
CA LYS A 155 1.09 10.39 -18.91
C LYS A 155 -0.15 9.85 -18.19
N PRO A 156 -1.32 9.79 -18.84
CA PRO A 156 -2.50 9.21 -18.22
C PRO A 156 -2.31 7.70 -18.00
N ASP A 157 -2.77 7.20 -16.85
CA ASP A 157 -2.71 5.79 -16.50
C ASP A 157 -4.12 5.21 -16.31
N PRO A 158 -4.53 4.22 -17.13
CA PRO A 158 -5.85 3.63 -17.03
C PRO A 158 -6.06 2.66 -15.85
N VAL A 159 -5.03 2.40 -15.05
CA VAL A 159 -5.12 1.72 -13.75
C VAL A 159 -5.67 2.66 -12.68
N ILE A 160 -5.36 3.96 -12.78
CA ILE A 160 -5.65 4.92 -11.73
C ILE A 160 -7.10 5.38 -11.75
N ARG A 161 -7.66 5.48 -10.55
CA ARG A 161 -8.92 6.13 -10.24
C ARG A 161 -8.61 7.20 -9.21
N ASP A 162 -8.53 8.46 -9.64
CA ASP A 162 -8.23 9.58 -8.75
C ASP A 162 -9.24 9.68 -7.60
N HIS A 163 -8.73 9.79 -6.37
CA HIS A 163 -9.55 10.01 -5.18
C HIS A 163 -10.09 11.44 -5.12
N ALA A 164 -11.21 11.68 -4.45
CA ALA A 164 -11.83 13.01 -4.31
C ALA A 164 -10.86 14.08 -3.78
N VAL A 165 -9.94 13.70 -2.87
CA VAL A 165 -8.92 14.61 -2.32
C VAL A 165 -7.94 15.09 -3.41
N TYR A 166 -7.57 14.25 -4.37
CA TYR A 166 -6.78 14.68 -5.53
C TYR A 166 -7.60 15.60 -6.44
N TRP A 167 -8.87 15.27 -6.70
CA TRP A 167 -9.78 16.14 -7.45
C TRP A 167 -9.94 17.53 -6.84
N ASN A 168 -9.89 17.63 -5.51
CA ASN A 168 -10.01 18.88 -4.77
C ASN A 168 -8.75 19.75 -4.80
N LEU A 169 -7.62 19.28 -5.35
CA LEU A 169 -6.41 20.09 -5.52
C LEU A 169 -6.60 21.25 -6.50
N GLY A 170 -7.60 21.19 -7.38
CA GLY A 170 -7.80 22.20 -8.41
C GLY A 170 -9.00 21.93 -9.30
N ASN A 171 -9.60 23.03 -9.78
CA ASN A 171 -10.82 22.97 -10.60
C ASN A 171 -10.56 22.59 -12.07
N THR A 172 -9.30 22.59 -12.52
CA THR A 172 -8.90 22.16 -13.86
C THR A 172 -7.82 21.08 -13.77
N PRO A 173 -7.65 20.21 -14.79
CA PRO A 173 -6.55 19.24 -14.84
C PRO A 173 -5.19 19.88 -14.57
N PHE A 174 -4.87 20.97 -15.29
CA PHE A 174 -3.61 21.70 -15.13
C PHE A 174 -3.39 22.22 -13.70
N ALA A 175 -4.43 22.80 -13.08
CA ALA A 175 -4.31 23.31 -11.71
C ALA A 175 -4.06 22.18 -10.70
N ARG A 176 -4.70 21.02 -10.86
CA ARG A 176 -4.46 19.84 -10.02
C ARG A 176 -3.05 19.31 -10.17
N GLU A 177 -2.61 19.11 -11.40
CA GLU A 177 -1.29 18.57 -11.72
C GLU A 177 -0.17 19.49 -11.20
N LEU A 178 -0.35 20.81 -11.32
CA LEU A 178 0.58 21.80 -10.75
C LEU A 178 0.59 21.74 -9.22
N ALA A 179 -0.58 21.77 -8.57
CA ALA A 179 -0.68 21.67 -7.11
C ALA A 179 -0.09 20.35 -6.58
N TYR A 180 -0.29 19.25 -7.30
CA TYR A 180 0.30 17.96 -6.96
C TYR A 180 1.82 17.99 -7.04
N LYS A 181 2.40 18.53 -8.13
CA LYS A 181 3.86 18.69 -8.26
C LYS A 181 4.45 19.55 -7.13
N GLU A 182 3.80 20.67 -6.80
CA GLU A 182 4.26 21.54 -5.71
C GLU A 182 4.22 20.82 -4.35
N PHE A 183 3.14 20.09 -4.07
CA PHE A 183 3.02 19.27 -2.87
C PHE A 183 4.08 18.16 -2.83
N PHE A 184 4.32 17.51 -3.97
CA PHE A 184 5.31 16.45 -4.12
C PHE A 184 6.73 16.94 -3.83
N ASN A 185 7.09 18.13 -4.33
CA ASN A 185 8.42 18.71 -4.14
C ASN A 185 8.71 19.18 -2.71
N ARG A 186 7.70 19.36 -1.86
CA ARG A 186 7.87 19.66 -0.43
C ARG A 186 8.19 18.41 0.40
N PHE A 187 8.82 17.42 -0.21
CA PHE A 187 9.11 16.14 0.41
C PHE A 187 10.34 16.25 1.33
N ASP A 188 10.16 15.96 2.61
CA ASP A 188 11.26 15.84 3.58
C ASP A 188 11.59 14.36 3.83
N HIS A 189 12.88 14.02 3.75
CA HIS A 189 13.37 12.67 3.97
C HIS A 189 13.00 12.13 5.37
N TRP A 190 12.95 12.97 6.40
CA TRP A 190 12.60 12.54 7.75
C TRP A 190 11.12 12.12 7.88
N GLU A 191 10.22 12.76 7.12
CA GLU A 191 8.81 12.37 7.06
C GLU A 191 8.66 10.95 6.48
N SER A 192 9.55 10.57 5.55
CA SER A 192 9.51 9.28 4.87
C SER A 192 9.76 8.09 5.81
N GLU A 193 10.71 8.21 6.75
CA GLU A 193 11.03 7.13 7.69
C GLU A 193 9.88 6.86 8.66
N LYS A 194 9.17 7.93 9.06
CA LYS A 194 7.98 7.82 9.91
C LYS A 194 6.84 7.14 9.16
N LEU A 195 6.59 7.53 7.91
CA LEU A 195 5.59 6.91 7.05
C LEU A 195 5.92 5.43 6.80
N ASP A 196 7.16 5.10 6.46
CA ASP A 196 7.61 3.72 6.25
C ASP A 196 7.32 2.85 7.49
N ARG A 197 7.73 3.32 8.66
CA ARG A 197 7.53 2.58 9.92
C ARG A 197 6.05 2.29 10.20
N ILE A 198 5.18 3.28 9.98
CA ILE A 198 3.73 3.11 10.20
C ILE A 198 3.16 2.15 9.15
N LEU A 199 3.38 2.43 7.87
CA LEU A 199 2.77 1.68 6.78
C LEU A 199 3.23 0.22 6.75
N MET A 200 4.50 -0.05 7.04
CA MET A 200 5.06 -1.41 7.07
C MET A 200 4.59 -2.26 8.25
N SER A 201 4.13 -1.61 9.32
CA SER A 201 3.67 -2.28 10.54
C SER A 201 2.20 -2.71 10.50
N GLY A 202 1.40 -2.16 9.58
CA GLY A 202 -0.06 -2.37 9.55
C GLY A 202 -0.86 -1.40 10.44
N TRP A 203 -0.20 -0.45 11.12
CA TRP A 203 -0.87 0.56 11.93
C TRP A 203 -1.59 1.58 11.04
N PRO A 204 -2.78 2.08 11.42
CA PRO A 204 -3.45 3.14 10.69
C PRO A 204 -2.58 4.40 10.60
N LEU A 205 -2.46 4.94 9.39
CA LEU A 205 -1.88 6.25 9.11
C LEU A 205 -2.99 7.30 9.19
N GLY A 206 -2.93 8.17 10.20
CA GLY A 206 -3.96 9.17 10.40
C GLY A 206 -3.87 9.88 11.74
N SER A 207 -4.77 10.84 11.94
CA SER A 207 -4.89 11.59 13.18
C SER A 207 -5.26 10.70 14.37
N GLU A 208 -4.98 11.15 15.60
CA GLU A 208 -5.44 10.44 16.81
C GLU A 208 -6.97 10.37 16.90
N LYS A 209 -7.67 11.38 16.34
CA LYS A 209 -9.14 11.36 16.20
C LYS A 209 -9.59 10.22 15.30
N PHE A 210 -8.96 10.06 14.14
CA PHE A 210 -9.24 8.98 13.20
C PHE A 210 -9.00 7.61 13.84
N LYS A 211 -7.86 7.42 14.51
CA LYS A 211 -7.56 6.15 15.20
C LYS A 211 -8.60 5.81 16.26
N LYS A 212 -9.02 6.76 17.09
CA LYS A 212 -10.10 6.56 18.07
C LYS A 212 -11.43 6.17 17.41
N GLN A 213 -11.78 6.79 16.29
CA GLN A 213 -12.96 6.42 15.51
C GLN A 213 -12.87 5.00 14.97
N LEU A 214 -11.70 4.59 14.46
CA LEU A 214 -11.45 3.22 14.03
C LEU A 214 -11.56 2.21 15.19
N GLU A 215 -11.08 2.55 16.39
CA GLU A 215 -11.21 1.68 17.56
C GLU A 215 -12.68 1.39 17.87
N ILE A 216 -13.53 2.42 17.80
CA ILE A 216 -14.98 2.31 18.02
C ILE A 216 -15.64 1.49 16.91
N GLN A 217 -15.32 1.79 15.64
CA GLN A 217 -15.98 1.17 14.48
C GLN A 217 -15.62 -0.32 14.32
N THR A 218 -14.45 -0.74 14.79
CA THR A 218 -13.90 -2.07 14.47
C THR A 218 -13.72 -2.96 15.68
N GLU A 219 -14.00 -2.44 16.88
CA GLU A 219 -13.77 -3.10 18.17
C GLU A 219 -12.30 -3.57 18.35
N ARG A 220 -11.35 -2.92 17.65
CA ARG A 220 -9.91 -3.21 17.74
C ARG A 220 -9.19 -2.07 18.42
N GLN A 221 -8.23 -2.39 19.30
CA GLN A 221 -7.38 -1.36 19.89
C GLN A 221 -6.24 -0.99 18.95
N PHE A 222 -6.07 0.32 18.73
CA PHE A 222 -5.03 0.90 17.90
C PHE A 222 -3.93 1.62 18.71
N ARG A 223 -3.50 1.02 19.83
CA ARG A 223 -2.45 1.55 20.70
C ARG A 223 -1.09 0.93 20.39
N MET A 224 -0.07 1.72 20.07
CA MET A 224 1.31 1.23 20.00
C MET A 224 1.75 0.76 21.40
N GLY A 225 1.62 -0.54 21.67
CA GLY A 225 2.17 -1.15 22.88
C GLY A 225 3.70 -1.01 22.89
N LYS A 226 4.29 -0.80 24.07
CA LYS A 226 5.74 -0.96 24.24
C LYS A 226 6.09 -2.39 23.84
N ARG A 227 6.94 -2.56 22.81
CA ARG A 227 7.50 -3.85 22.42
C ARG A 227 8.28 -4.41 23.63
N GLY A 228 7.81 -5.52 24.20
CA GLY A 228 8.49 -6.18 25.31
C GLY A 228 7.71 -7.38 25.85
N ARG A 229 8.43 -8.37 26.37
CA ARG A 229 7.86 -9.47 27.16
C ARG A 229 7.05 -8.87 28.32
N PRO A 230 5.82 -9.35 28.61
CA PRO A 230 5.08 -8.90 29.79
C PRO A 230 5.98 -9.01 31.02
N GLN A 231 6.09 -7.93 31.81
CA GLN A 231 6.80 -8.02 33.09
C GLN A 231 6.08 -9.06 33.95
N LYS A 232 6.85 -10.03 34.43
CA LYS A 232 6.35 -11.03 35.36
C LYS A 232 6.08 -10.28 36.66
N ASN A 233 4.80 -10.05 37.00
CA ASN A 233 4.45 -9.60 38.34
C ASN A 233 4.90 -10.72 39.29
N ASN A 234 5.90 -10.44 40.13
CA ASN A 234 6.25 -11.30 41.25
C ASN A 234 5.17 -11.08 42.33
N PRO A 235 4.37 -12.10 42.69
CA PRO A 235 3.37 -11.96 43.74
C PRO A 235 3.98 -12.08 45.13
N ASN A 236 5.04 -11.30 45.42
CA ASN A 236 5.62 -11.16 46.76
C ASN A 236 6.40 -9.84 46.84
N SER A 237 5.67 -8.76 47.11
CA SER A 237 6.17 -7.48 47.63
C SER A 237 5.09 -6.88 48.51
#